data_AF-A4WM81-F1
#
_entry.id   AF-A4WM81-F1
#
_cell.length_a   1.000
_cell.length_b   1.000
_cell.length_c   1.000
_cell.angle_alpha   90.00
_cell.angle_beta   90.00
_cell.angle_gamma   90.00
#
_symmetry.space_group_name_H-M   'P 1'
#
loop_
_entity.id
_entity.type
_entity.pdbx_description
1 polymer ?
#
loop_
_entity_poly.entity_id
_entity_poly.type
_entity_poly.pdbx_seq_one_letter_code
_entity_poly.pdbx_strand_id
1 'polypeptide(L)'
;MDVVKTLRYRFVRYCVNKAYAELDLTGVPAEVVNVLDDVVWQIRDLEKYITSIESVTRLLRVDLPEKLKVLKERDPALATTFVKKLVQYCLELDEVANSRLRKEFEELLRSL
;
A
#
# COMPACT_ATOMS: atom_id res chain seq x y z
N MET A 1 -11.63 15.77 10.88
CA MET A 1 -10.42 15.93 10.04
C MET A 1 -10.74 15.37 8.66
N ASP A 2 -10.19 15.92 7.58
CA ASP A 2 -10.47 15.47 6.21
C ASP A 2 -9.71 14.16 5.94
N VAL A 3 -10.42 13.07 5.64
CA VAL A 3 -9.83 11.75 5.41
C VAL A 3 -8.89 11.74 4.20
N VAL A 4 -9.18 12.50 3.15
CA VAL A 4 -8.33 12.56 1.95
C VAL A 4 -7.03 13.26 2.29
N LYS A 5 -7.09 14.40 3.00
CA LYS A 5 -5.87 15.11 3.45
C LYS A 5 -5.04 14.27 4.39
N THR A 6 -5.69 13.59 5.33
CA THR A 6 -5.01 12.73 6.30
C THR A 6 -4.33 11.56 5.61
N LEU A 7 -5.07 10.84 4.75
CA LEU A 7 -4.53 9.72 4.01
C LEU A 7 -3.41 10.19 3.09
N ARG A 8 -3.55 11.30 2.35
CA ARG A 8 -2.45 11.85 1.54
C ARG A 8 -1.19 12.05 2.37
N TYR A 9 -1.30 12.72 3.51
CA TYR A 9 -0.14 12.99 4.36
C TYR A 9 0.47 11.71 4.97
N ARG A 10 -0.38 10.77 5.42
CA ARG A 10 0.02 9.57 6.16
C ARG A 10 0.33 8.36 5.26
N PHE A 11 -0.06 8.37 3.99
CA PHE A 11 0.06 7.21 3.11
C PHE A 11 1.52 6.74 3.01
N VAL A 12 2.44 7.63 2.63
CA VAL A 12 3.88 7.30 2.61
C VAL A 12 4.44 7.25 4.02
N ARG A 13 4.20 8.34 4.78
CA ARG A 13 4.86 8.59 6.07
C ARG A 13 4.55 7.53 7.12
N TYR A 14 3.38 6.90 7.02
CA TYR A 14 2.93 5.86 7.92
C TYR A 14 2.70 4.53 7.19
N CYS A 15 1.72 4.44 6.27
CA CYS A 15 1.30 3.14 5.75
C CYS A 15 2.42 2.40 5.00
N VAL A 16 2.99 3.04 3.97
CA VAL A 16 3.99 2.41 3.10
C VAL A 16 5.29 2.16 3.84
N ASN A 17 5.79 3.17 4.56
CA ASN A 17 7.08 3.06 5.25
C ASN A 17 7.04 2.04 6.39
N LYS A 18 5.96 1.99 7.17
CA LYS A 18 5.81 0.99 8.24
C LYS A 18 5.61 -0.41 7.67
N ALA A 19 4.86 -0.55 6.58
CA ALA A 19 4.72 -1.83 5.87
C ALA A 19 6.05 -2.38 5.39
N TYR A 20 6.87 -1.55 4.76
CA TYR A 20 8.19 -1.95 4.28
C TYR A 20 9.15 -2.25 5.43
N ALA A 21 9.19 -1.41 6.47
CA ALA A 21 10.09 -1.59 7.62
C ALA A 21 9.81 -2.86 8.44
N GLU A 22 8.58 -3.35 8.43
CA GLU A 22 8.18 -4.57 9.16
C GLU A 22 8.19 -5.84 8.29
N LEU A 23 8.74 -5.80 7.07
CA LEU A 23 8.95 -7.01 6.29
C LEU A 23 10.12 -7.81 6.86
N ASP A 24 9.92 -9.12 7.02
CA ASP A 24 11.02 -10.04 7.23
C ASP A 24 11.63 -10.39 5.86
N LEU A 25 12.84 -9.87 5.62
CA LEU A 25 13.60 -10.10 4.39
C LEU A 25 14.68 -11.18 4.57
N THR A 26 14.67 -11.89 5.69
CA THR A 26 15.63 -12.94 5.97
C THR A 26 15.51 -14.05 4.93
N GLY A 27 16.60 -14.30 4.20
CA GLY A 27 16.63 -15.33 3.15
C GLY A 27 15.98 -14.93 1.82
N VAL A 28 15.48 -13.69 1.69
CA VAL A 28 15.01 -13.16 0.39
C VAL A 28 16.22 -12.85 -0.50
N PRO A 29 16.27 -13.34 -1.75
CA PRO A 29 17.37 -13.05 -2.66
C PRO A 29 17.56 -11.55 -2.89
N ALA A 30 18.81 -11.08 -2.98
CA ALA A 30 19.13 -9.66 -3.16
C ALA A 30 18.45 -9.05 -4.40
N GLU A 31 18.32 -9.81 -5.49
CA GLU A 31 17.61 -9.37 -6.70
C GLU A 31 16.12 -9.09 -6.45
N VAL A 32 15.47 -9.87 -5.58
CA VAL A 32 14.07 -9.69 -5.20
C VAL A 32 13.92 -8.49 -4.27
N VAL A 33 14.87 -8.30 -3.35
CA VAL A 33 14.91 -7.10 -2.48
C VAL A 33 15.05 -5.82 -3.32
N ASN A 34 15.93 -5.81 -4.32
CA ASN A 34 16.07 -4.65 -5.22
C ASN A 34 14.75 -4.34 -5.96
N VAL A 35 14.05 -5.38 -6.44
CA VAL A 35 12.73 -5.22 -7.07
C VAL A 35 11.70 -4.67 -6.07
N LEU A 36 11.71 -5.17 -4.82
CA LEU A 36 10.86 -4.64 -3.77
C LEU A 36 11.13 -3.15 -3.53
N ASP A 37 12.39 -2.74 -3.45
CA ASP A 37 12.78 -1.34 -3.21
C ASP A 37 12.27 -0.41 -4.31
N ASP A 38 12.42 -0.82 -5.57
CA ASP A 38 11.89 -0.10 -6.73
C ASP A 38 10.36 0.03 -6.68
N VAL A 39 9.67 -1.07 -6.34
CA VAL A 39 8.20 -1.09 -6.23
C VAL A 39 7.73 -0.21 -5.07
N VAL A 40 8.40 -0.25 -3.92
CA VAL A 40 8.10 0.61 -2.77
C VAL A 40 8.27 2.08 -3.18
N TRP A 41 9.33 2.42 -3.91
CA TRP A 41 9.56 3.78 -4.38
C TRP A 41 8.43 4.25 -5.33
N GLN A 42 8.02 3.40 -6.29
CA GLN A 42 6.90 3.70 -7.18
C GLN A 42 5.57 3.87 -6.43
N ILE A 43 5.32 3.06 -5.39
CA ILE A 43 4.13 3.15 -4.57
C ILE A 43 4.13 4.43 -3.73
N ARG A 44 5.29 4.84 -3.20
CA ARG A 44 5.40 6.12 -2.48
C ARG A 44 4.97 7.29 -3.36
N ASP A 45 5.36 7.23 -4.62
CA ASP A 45 5.02 8.22 -5.64
C ASP A 45 3.50 8.36 -5.90
N LEU A 46 2.70 7.37 -5.49
CA LEU A 46 1.23 7.42 -5.61
C LEU A 46 0.59 8.43 -4.65
N GLU A 47 1.29 8.90 -3.60
CA GLU A 47 0.80 9.93 -2.67
C GLU A 47 0.23 11.15 -3.41
N LYS A 48 0.89 11.57 -4.50
CA LYS A 48 0.51 12.77 -5.27
C LYS A 48 -0.86 12.65 -5.93
N TYR A 49 -1.37 11.43 -6.12
CA TYR A 49 -2.68 11.16 -6.72
C TYR A 49 -3.81 11.07 -5.69
N ILE A 50 -3.52 11.17 -4.39
CA ILE A 50 -4.55 11.18 -3.34
C ILE A 50 -5.13 12.60 -3.24
N THR A 51 -6.17 12.87 -4.02
CA THR A 51 -6.80 14.19 -4.17
C THR A 51 -8.31 14.14 -3.93
N SER A 52 -8.92 12.97 -4.02
CA SER A 52 -10.32 12.72 -3.66
C SER A 52 -10.50 11.28 -3.18
N ILE A 53 -11.72 10.92 -2.78
CA ILE A 53 -12.04 9.53 -2.42
C ILE A 53 -11.95 8.64 -3.66
N GLU A 54 -12.45 9.12 -4.79
CA GLU A 54 -12.47 8.40 -6.06
C GLU A 54 -11.04 8.10 -6.54
N SER A 55 -10.12 9.03 -6.32
CA SER A 55 -8.71 8.82 -6.64
C SER A 55 -8.06 7.78 -5.72
N VAL A 56 -8.46 7.71 -4.44
CA VAL A 56 -8.04 6.64 -3.53
C VAL A 56 -8.58 5.29 -3.98
N THR A 57 -9.86 5.21 -4.35
CA THR A 57 -10.45 3.97 -4.87
C THR A 57 -9.71 3.48 -6.12
N ARG A 58 -9.38 4.40 -7.04
CA ARG A 58 -8.55 4.07 -8.21
C ARG A 58 -7.15 3.60 -7.80
N LEU A 59 -6.49 4.29 -6.87
CA LEU A 59 -5.18 3.93 -6.37
C LEU A 59 -5.18 2.48 -5.87
N LEU A 60 -6.17 2.10 -5.05
CA LEU A 60 -6.26 0.76 -4.48
C LEU A 60 -6.58 -0.34 -5.50
N ARG A 61 -7.45 -0.05 -6.47
CA ARG A 61 -7.97 -1.06 -7.41
C ARG A 61 -7.14 -1.19 -8.70
N VAL A 62 -6.39 -0.16 -9.06
CA VAL A 62 -5.69 -0.08 -10.35
C VAL A 62 -4.21 0.21 -10.15
N ASP A 63 -3.87 1.38 -9.60
CA ASP A 63 -2.49 1.87 -9.64
C ASP A 63 -1.57 1.03 -8.73
N LEU A 64 -2.03 0.66 -7.53
CA LEU A 64 -1.29 -0.19 -6.59
C LEU A 64 -1.05 -1.61 -7.14
N PRO A 65 -2.08 -2.37 -7.59
CA PRO A 65 -1.88 -3.67 -8.24
C PRO A 65 -0.92 -3.61 -9.43
N GLU A 66 -0.98 -2.54 -10.23
CA GLU A 66 -0.08 -2.34 -11.36
C GLU A 66 1.38 -2.25 -10.93
N LYS A 67 1.70 -1.47 -9.89
CA LYS A 67 3.08 -1.33 -9.38
C LYS A 67 3.61 -2.62 -8.77
N LEU A 68 2.72 -3.46 -8.24
CA LEU A 68 3.11 -4.73 -7.62
C LEU A 68 3.34 -5.88 -8.61
N LYS A 69 2.97 -5.74 -9.89
CA LYS A 69 3.03 -6.84 -10.87
C LYS A 69 4.40 -7.53 -10.90
N VAL A 70 5.46 -6.75 -11.03
CA VAL A 70 6.83 -7.27 -11.14
C VAL A 70 7.25 -7.98 -9.85
N LEU A 71 6.94 -7.42 -8.68
CA LEU A 71 7.23 -8.08 -7.41
C LEU A 71 6.42 -9.37 -7.26
N LYS A 72 5.14 -9.37 -7.66
CA LYS A 72 4.27 -10.55 -7.61
C LYS A 72 4.73 -11.67 -8.53
N GLU A 73 5.34 -11.36 -9.67
CA GLU A 73 5.92 -12.35 -10.58
C GLU A 73 7.20 -12.99 -10.01
N ARG A 74 7.97 -12.23 -9.22
CA ARG A 74 9.22 -12.72 -8.60
C ARG A 74 8.99 -13.46 -7.29
N ASP A 75 8.17 -12.88 -6.43
CA ASP A 75 7.80 -13.42 -5.13
C ASP A 75 6.36 -13.00 -4.77
N PRO A 76 5.38 -13.86 -5.10
CA PRO A 76 3.98 -13.61 -4.79
C PRO A 76 3.71 -13.48 -3.28
N ALA A 77 4.45 -14.20 -2.44
CA ALA A 77 4.23 -14.21 -1.00
C ALA A 77 4.69 -12.91 -0.36
N LEU A 78 5.87 -12.41 -0.78
CA LEU A 78 6.40 -11.11 -0.37
C LEU A 78 5.48 -9.98 -0.83
N ALA A 79 5.04 -10.00 -2.10
CA ALA A 79 4.10 -9.01 -2.62
C ALA A 79 2.81 -8.97 -1.80
N THR A 80 2.18 -10.12 -1.57
CA THR A 80 0.94 -10.22 -0.77
C THR A 80 1.15 -9.75 0.66
N THR A 81 2.27 -10.11 1.29
CA THR A 81 2.59 -9.70 2.67
C THR A 81 2.76 -8.19 2.78
N PHE A 82 3.49 -7.58 1.85
CA PHE A 82 3.68 -6.14 1.81
C PHE A 82 2.35 -5.39 1.66
N VAL A 83 1.48 -5.81 0.74
CA VAL A 83 0.17 -5.16 0.54
C VAL A 83 -0.72 -5.33 1.78
N LYS A 84 -0.75 -6.53 2.37
CA LYS A 84 -1.54 -6.77 3.59
C LYS A 84 -1.13 -5.80 4.70
N LYS A 85 0.18 -5.65 4.95
CA LYS A 85 0.70 -4.69 5.93
C LYS A 85 0.36 -3.24 5.57
N LEU A 86 0.58 -2.83 4.32
CA LEU A 86 0.28 -1.47 3.84
C LEU A 86 -1.19 -1.11 4.10
N VAL A 87 -2.11 -2.00 3.74
CA VAL A 87 -3.54 -1.77 3.93
C VAL A 87 -3.91 -1.77 5.41
N GLN A 88 -3.36 -2.69 6.20
CA GLN A 88 -3.59 -2.72 7.65
C GLN A 88 -3.18 -1.39 8.31
N TYR A 89 -2.01 -0.84 8.01
CA TYR A 89 -1.59 0.44 8.59
C TYR A 89 -2.43 1.62 8.11
N CYS A 90 -2.95 1.58 6.88
CA CYS A 90 -3.90 2.59 6.44
C CYS A 90 -5.25 2.48 7.15
N LEU A 91 -5.69 1.27 7.52
CA LEU A 91 -6.88 1.04 8.34
C LEU A 91 -6.68 1.40 9.82
N GLU A 92 -5.46 1.48 10.33
CA GLU A 92 -5.15 2.01 11.67
C GLU A 92 -5.35 3.52 11.78
N LEU A 93 -5.44 4.25 10.67
CA LEU A 93 -5.72 5.68 10.69
C LEU A 93 -7.19 5.90 11.05
N ASP A 94 -7.47 6.56 12.18
CA ASP A 94 -8.83 6.81 12.67
C ASP A 94 -9.74 7.44 11.60
N GLU A 95 -9.21 8.39 10.83
CA GLU A 95 -9.95 9.04 9.75
C GLU A 95 -10.34 8.06 8.64
N VAL A 96 -9.49 7.08 8.34
CA VAL A 96 -9.78 6.05 7.33
C VAL A 96 -10.77 5.04 7.89
N ALA A 97 -10.52 4.53 9.10
CA ALA A 97 -11.34 3.54 9.79
C ALA A 97 -12.80 4.01 9.99
N ASN A 98 -12.98 5.31 10.19
CA ASN A 98 -14.30 5.93 10.40
C ASN A 98 -14.87 6.60 9.12
N SER A 99 -14.33 6.27 7.93
CA SER A 99 -14.80 6.80 6.65
C SER A 99 -15.37 5.74 5.71
N ARG A 100 -15.97 6.22 4.61
CA ARG A 100 -16.41 5.36 3.51
C ARG A 100 -15.27 4.59 2.83
N LEU A 101 -14.01 5.03 2.97
CA LEU A 101 -12.85 4.33 2.39
C LEU A 101 -12.54 3.02 3.10
N ARG A 102 -12.97 2.83 4.35
CA ARG A 102 -12.75 1.59 5.08
C ARG A 102 -13.18 0.35 4.28
N LYS A 103 -14.34 0.42 3.62
CA LYS A 103 -14.86 -0.68 2.79
C LYS A 103 -13.95 -1.01 1.62
N GLU A 104 -13.39 0.02 0.96
CA GLU A 104 -12.45 -0.16 -0.16
C GLU A 104 -11.17 -0.89 0.28
N PHE A 105 -10.62 -0.51 1.43
CA PHE A 105 -9.43 -1.16 2.00
C PHE A 105 -9.74 -2.59 2.48
N GLU A 106 -10.88 -2.82 3.13
CA GLU A 106 -11.31 -4.16 3.54
C GLU A 106 -11.60 -5.08 2.35
N GLU A 107 -12.19 -4.56 1.27
CA GLU A 107 -12.38 -5.29 0.01
C GLU A 107 -11.04 -5.70 -0.60
N LEU A 108 -10.07 -4.78 -0.64
CA LEU A 108 -8.74 -5.10 -1.11
C LEU A 108 -8.11 -6.23 -0.30
N LEU A 109 -8.14 -6.17 1.04
CA LEU A 109 -7.63 -7.27 1.89
C LEU A 109 -8.25 -8.63 1.61
N ARG A 110 -9.57 -8.68 1.34
CA ARG A 110 -10.28 -9.92 1.04
C ARG A 110 -9.91 -10.52 -0.32
N SER A 111 -9.35 -9.72 -1.22
CA SER A 111 -8.95 -10.14 -2.57
C SER A 111 -7.49 -10.61 -2.69
N LEU A 112 -6.71 -10.56 -1.61
CA LEU A 112 -5.28 -10.88 -1.55
C LEU A 112 -4.99 -12.30 -1.02
#